data_AF-A0A1X0DLG2-F1
#
_entry.id   AF-A0A1X0DLG2-F1
#
_cell.length_a   1.000
_cell.length_b   1.000
_cell.length_c   1.000
_cell.angle_alpha   90.00
_cell.angle_beta   90.00
_cell.angle_gamma   90.00
#
_symmetry.space_group_name_H-M   'P 1'
#
loop_
_entity.id
_entity.type
_entity.pdbx_description
1 polymer ?
#
loop_
_entity_poly.entity_id
_entity_poly.type
_entity_poly.pdbx_seq_one_letter_code
_entity_poly.pdbx_strand_id
1 'polypeptide(L)'
;MDMVMMGLMGTVVGASAVGIAGVARSAADTLLPGMLESNNNKHQLKMQLHSQRRDAVQRWRSGLAEARDAYRQWACGPRDGEPPNVVGDEWFEGLRPYLPSAGEAAKFRTAHEVHCDNPTLMLLSLEIGRIEKEWADDAGGRRRRPRR
;
A
#
# COMPACT_ATOMS: atom_id res chain seq x y z
N MET A 1 0.29 -15.03 -46.56
CA MET A 1 -0.71 -14.00 -46.28
C MET A 1 -2.03 -14.71 -46.09
N ASP A 2 -2.29 -15.12 -44.84
CA ASP A 2 -3.21 -14.47 -43.89
C ASP A 2 -4.62 -15.03 -44.09
N MET A 3 -4.99 -16.10 -43.39
CA MET A 3 -5.45 -16.13 -41.99
C MET A 3 -6.80 -15.41 -41.80
N VAL A 4 -7.85 -16.14 -42.17
CA VAL A 4 -9.13 -16.33 -41.47
C VAL A 4 -9.74 -15.10 -40.77
N MET A 5 -10.71 -14.48 -41.44
CA MET A 5 -11.79 -13.75 -40.77
C MET A 5 -12.76 -14.71 -40.09
N MET A 6 -12.76 -14.64 -38.76
CA MET A 6 -13.90 -14.47 -37.85
C MET A 6 -15.28 -14.98 -38.30
N GLY A 7 -15.86 -15.89 -37.50
CA GLY A 7 -17.31 -16.01 -37.35
C GLY A 7 -17.78 -17.42 -37.02
N LEU A 8 -18.16 -17.66 -35.76
CA LEU A 8 -19.55 -17.85 -35.34
C LEU A 8 -19.63 -18.49 -33.94
N MET A 9 -20.37 -17.81 -33.07
CA MET A 9 -21.03 -18.41 -31.92
C MET A 9 -21.79 -19.67 -32.32
N GLY A 10 -21.72 -20.69 -31.47
CA GLY A 10 -22.63 -21.83 -31.50
C GLY A 10 -22.73 -22.45 -30.12
N THR A 11 -23.79 -22.08 -29.40
CA THR A 11 -24.23 -22.73 -28.16
C THR A 11 -24.49 -24.22 -28.37
N VAL A 12 -23.99 -25.07 -27.48
CA VAL A 12 -24.51 -26.44 -27.32
C VAL A 12 -25.02 -26.61 -25.88
N VAL A 13 -26.34 -26.59 -25.76
CA VAL A 13 -27.09 -27.23 -24.68
C VAL A 13 -27.27 -28.69 -25.10
N GLY A 14 -27.01 -29.65 -24.21
CA GLY A 14 -27.36 -31.04 -24.48
C GLY A 14 -26.76 -32.04 -23.52
N ALA A 15 -27.60 -32.52 -22.61
CA ALA A 15 -27.33 -33.62 -21.69
C ALA A 15 -27.03 -34.93 -22.43
N SER A 16 -26.18 -35.79 -21.85
CA SER A 16 -26.44 -37.22 -21.60
C SER A 16 -25.16 -37.94 -21.16
N ALA A 17 -25.32 -38.81 -20.18
CA ALA A 17 -24.28 -39.59 -19.52
C ALA A 17 -23.61 -40.63 -20.43
N VAL A 18 -22.30 -40.80 -20.28
CA VAL A 18 -21.62 -42.09 -20.43
C VAL A 18 -20.50 -42.15 -19.40
N GLY A 19 -20.59 -43.12 -18.50
CA GLY A 19 -19.57 -43.39 -17.50
C GLY A 19 -18.31 -43.97 -18.14
N ILE A 20 -17.15 -43.54 -17.63
CA ILE A 20 -15.93 -44.34 -17.70
C ILE A 20 -15.54 -44.63 -16.26
N ALA A 21 -15.79 -45.88 -15.87
CA ALA A 21 -15.20 -46.47 -14.69
C ALA A 21 -13.68 -46.64 -14.91
N GLY A 22 -12.91 -46.31 -13.88
CA GLY A 22 -11.61 -46.89 -13.64
C GLY A 22 -10.41 -46.03 -14.06
N VAL A 23 -9.88 -45.25 -13.11
CA VAL A 23 -8.57 -45.57 -12.52
C VAL A 23 -8.62 -45.16 -11.05
N ALA A 24 -8.69 -46.14 -10.15
CA ALA A 24 -8.30 -45.92 -8.77
C ALA A 24 -6.78 -45.68 -8.76
N ARG A 25 -6.36 -44.46 -8.42
CA ARG A 25 -4.96 -44.20 -8.06
C ARG A 25 -4.94 -43.61 -6.66
N SER A 26 -4.78 -44.51 -5.68
CA SER A 26 -4.22 -44.16 -4.39
C SER A 26 -2.85 -43.52 -4.62
N ALA A 27 -2.76 -42.23 -4.34
CA ALA A 27 -1.53 -41.51 -4.05
C ALA A 27 -1.90 -40.40 -3.06
N ALA A 28 -2.32 -40.83 -1.86
CA ALA A 28 -2.72 -39.93 -0.78
C ALA A 28 -1.53 -39.25 -0.07
N ASP A 29 -0.27 -39.56 -0.42
CA ASP A 29 0.90 -39.06 0.34
C ASP A 29 2.04 -38.50 -0.55
N THR A 30 1.75 -37.85 -1.69
CA THR A 30 2.84 -37.25 -2.50
C THR A 30 2.48 -35.93 -3.19
N LEU A 31 1.41 -35.24 -2.79
CA LEU A 31 0.93 -34.03 -3.47
C LEU A 31 0.81 -32.77 -2.61
N LEU A 32 1.57 -32.62 -1.51
CA LEU A 32 1.58 -31.34 -0.77
C LEU A 32 2.94 -30.75 -0.35
N PRO A 33 4.11 -31.03 -0.99
CA PRO A 33 5.29 -30.17 -0.77
C PRO A 33 5.07 -28.73 -1.29
N GLY A 34 4.50 -28.58 -2.50
CA GLY A 34 4.40 -27.28 -3.17
C GLY A 34 3.37 -26.30 -2.58
N MET A 35 2.31 -26.80 -1.92
CA MET A 35 1.31 -25.93 -1.27
C MET A 35 1.80 -25.35 0.06
N LEU A 36 2.57 -26.12 0.84
CA LEU A 36 3.17 -25.65 2.08
C LEU A 36 4.26 -24.60 1.81
N GLU A 37 5.10 -24.84 0.80
CA GLU A 37 6.13 -23.89 0.39
C GLU A 37 5.53 -22.58 -0.18
N SER A 38 4.46 -22.69 -1.00
CA SER A 38 3.72 -21.52 -1.49
C SER A 38 3.07 -20.71 -0.36
N ASN A 39 2.50 -21.38 0.65
CA ASN A 39 1.88 -20.70 1.79
C ASN A 39 2.92 -20.05 2.72
N ASN A 40 4.08 -20.69 2.92
CA ASN A 40 5.19 -20.11 3.67
C ASN A 40 5.75 -18.87 2.95
N ASN A 41 5.97 -18.94 1.63
CA ASN A 41 6.44 -17.81 0.83
C ASN A 41 5.44 -16.64 0.87
N LYS A 42 4.14 -16.91 0.74
CA LYS A 42 3.09 -15.87 0.89
C LYS A 42 3.08 -15.23 2.27
N HIS A 43 3.29 -16.02 3.32
CA HIS A 43 3.35 -15.51 4.69
C HIS A 43 4.58 -14.62 4.89
N GLN A 44 5.75 -15.06 4.42
CA GLN A 44 6.99 -14.28 4.48
C GLN A 44 6.87 -12.96 3.71
N LEU A 45 6.31 -12.98 2.50
CA LEU A 45 6.06 -11.76 1.71
C LEU A 45 5.13 -10.77 2.43
N LYS A 46 4.07 -11.25 3.07
CA LYS A 46 3.18 -10.40 3.87
C LYS A 46 3.90 -9.77 5.06
N MET A 47 4.71 -10.56 5.77
CA MET A 47 5.49 -10.05 6.91
C MET A 47 6.50 -9.00 6.50
N GLN A 48 7.21 -9.22 5.37
CA GLN A 48 8.12 -8.22 4.80
C GLN A 48 7.42 -6.92 4.40
N LEU A 49 6.23 -7.02 3.80
CA LEU A 49 5.44 -5.83 3.47
C LEU A 49 5.02 -5.06 4.74
N HIS A 50 4.63 -5.78 5.80
CA HIS A 50 4.26 -5.16 7.07
C HIS A 50 5.43 -4.47 7.75
N SER A 51 6.63 -5.08 7.77
CA SER A 51 7.81 -4.44 8.32
C SER A 51 8.18 -3.19 7.50
N GLN A 52 8.20 -3.29 6.17
CA GLN A 52 8.50 -2.16 5.29
C GLN A 52 7.54 -0.97 5.51
N ARG A 53 6.24 -1.25 5.63
CA ARG A 53 5.22 -0.24 5.90
C ARG A 53 5.43 0.43 7.26
N ARG A 54 5.74 -0.33 8.31
CA ARG A 54 6.05 0.23 9.64
C ARG A 54 7.30 1.10 9.61
N ASP A 55 8.35 0.63 8.94
CA ASP A 55 9.61 1.37 8.83
C ASP A 55 9.44 2.68 8.05
N ALA A 56 8.57 2.69 7.03
CA ALA A 56 8.22 3.91 6.31
C ALA A 56 7.49 4.90 7.22
N VAL A 57 6.45 4.46 7.96
CA VAL A 57 5.71 5.33 8.90
C VAL A 57 6.63 5.89 9.97
N GLN A 58 7.52 5.07 10.53
CA GLN A 58 8.50 5.53 11.54
C GLN A 58 9.42 6.61 10.95
N ARG A 59 9.98 6.39 9.76
CA ARG A 59 10.81 7.39 9.08
C ARG A 59 10.07 8.70 8.83
N TRP A 60 8.80 8.63 8.40
CA TRP A 60 7.99 9.83 8.19
C TRP A 60 7.70 10.57 9.49
N ARG A 61 7.42 9.87 10.59
CA ARG A 61 7.18 10.49 11.90
C ARG A 61 8.42 11.15 12.47
N SER A 62 9.56 10.47 12.40
CA SER A 62 10.84 11.04 12.84
C SER A 62 11.21 12.27 12.01
N GLY A 63 11.16 12.17 10.67
CA GLY A 63 11.46 13.29 9.80
C GLY A 63 10.51 14.50 10.00
N LEU A 64 9.22 14.25 10.20
CA LEU A 64 8.27 15.32 10.52
C LEU A 64 8.54 15.99 11.88
N ALA A 65 8.99 15.23 12.88
CA ALA A 65 9.38 15.77 14.17
C ALA A 65 10.66 16.62 14.08
N GLU A 66 11.65 16.15 13.33
CA GLU A 66 12.88 16.90 13.05
C GLU A 66 12.59 18.20 12.29
N ALA A 67 11.77 18.14 11.24
CA ALA A 67 11.36 19.30 10.46
C ALA A 67 10.60 20.35 11.31
N ARG A 68 9.73 19.89 12.21
CA ARG A 68 9.08 20.77 13.21
C ARG A 68 10.13 21.47 14.08
N ASP A 69 11.10 20.72 14.58
CA ASP A 69 12.10 21.26 15.50
C ASP A 69 13.01 22.25 14.78
N ALA A 70 13.41 21.98 13.54
CA ALA A 70 14.12 22.91 12.67
C ALA A 70 13.31 24.19 12.42
N TYR A 71 12.02 24.06 12.06
CA TYR A 71 11.16 25.22 11.85
C TYR A 71 11.00 26.06 13.13
N ARG A 72 10.85 25.42 14.29
CA ARG A 72 10.75 26.11 15.58
C ARG A 72 12.03 26.83 15.95
N GLN A 73 13.19 26.20 15.74
CA GLN A 73 14.48 26.82 15.97
C GLN A 73 14.66 28.06 15.09
N TRP A 74 14.30 27.98 13.81
CA TRP A 74 14.29 29.13 12.91
C TRP A 74 13.30 30.22 13.36
N ALA A 75 12.08 29.84 13.74
CA ALA A 75 11.03 30.78 14.12
C ALA A 75 11.32 31.54 15.43
N CYS A 76 12.03 30.90 16.36
CA CYS A 76 12.45 31.48 17.65
C CYS A 76 13.85 32.12 17.62
N GLY A 77 14.67 31.83 16.60
CA GLY A 77 16.01 32.37 16.44
C GLY A 77 16.06 33.68 15.63
N PRO A 78 17.28 34.20 15.37
CA PRO A 78 17.48 35.25 14.39
C PRO A 78 16.97 34.78 13.02
N ARG A 79 16.09 35.55 12.39
CA ARG A 79 15.47 35.20 11.09
C ARG A 79 16.39 35.54 9.91
N ASP A 80 17.66 35.18 10.06
CA ASP A 80 18.67 35.39 9.04
C ASP A 80 18.58 34.26 8.02
N GLY A 81 17.68 34.41 7.05
CA GLY A 81 17.48 33.45 5.95
C GLY A 81 16.05 32.91 5.81
N GLU A 82 15.87 32.04 4.83
CA GLU A 82 14.59 31.44 4.49
C GLU A 82 14.16 30.37 5.52
N PRO A 83 12.83 30.17 5.70
CA PRO A 83 12.32 29.10 6.54
C PRO A 83 12.74 27.71 6.01
N PRO A 84 13.03 26.74 6.89
CA PRO A 84 13.37 25.38 6.49
C PRO A 84 12.29 24.77 5.58
N ASN A 85 12.72 24.26 4.42
CA ASN A 85 11.87 23.59 3.44
C ASN A 85 12.12 22.08 3.49
N VAL A 86 11.05 21.28 3.51
CA VAL A 86 11.14 19.81 3.56
C VAL A 86 11.05 19.13 2.19
N VAL A 87 10.81 19.91 1.13
CA VAL A 87 10.80 19.37 -0.23
C VAL A 87 12.20 18.88 -0.61
N GLY A 88 12.29 17.64 -1.08
CA GLY A 88 13.56 16.95 -1.33
C GLY A 88 14.03 16.05 -0.19
N ASP A 89 13.49 16.19 1.03
CA ASP A 89 13.81 15.28 2.13
C ASP A 89 13.29 13.87 1.84
N GLU A 90 14.12 12.86 2.08
CA GLU A 90 13.76 11.45 1.79
C GLU A 90 12.45 11.02 2.46
N TRP A 91 12.23 11.48 3.69
CA TRP A 91 11.00 11.15 4.43
C TRP A 91 9.77 11.78 3.77
N PHE A 92 9.86 13.02 3.28
CA PHE A 92 8.74 13.73 2.70
C PHE A 92 8.44 13.25 1.28
N GLU A 93 9.49 13.03 0.48
CA GLU A 93 9.36 12.45 -0.87
C GLU A 93 8.82 11.01 -0.81
N GLY A 94 9.18 10.24 0.22
CA GLY A 94 8.60 8.93 0.48
C GLY A 94 7.11 8.99 0.86
N LEU A 95 6.66 10.05 1.55
CA LEU A 95 5.27 10.25 1.95
C LEU A 95 4.38 10.74 0.79
N ARG A 96 4.90 11.62 -0.07
CA ARG A 96 4.16 12.31 -1.14
C ARG A 96 3.23 11.43 -1.99
N PRO A 97 3.65 10.24 -2.47
CA PRO A 97 2.79 9.38 -3.28
C PRO A 97 1.49 8.94 -2.58
N TYR A 98 1.51 8.90 -1.24
CA TYR A 98 0.41 8.42 -0.39
C TYR A 98 -0.52 9.54 0.09
N LEU A 99 -0.17 10.80 -0.17
CA LEU A 99 -1.03 11.94 0.14
C LEU A 99 -2.27 11.92 -0.78
N PRO A 100 -3.43 12.38 -0.28
CA PRO A 100 -4.67 12.34 -1.05
C PRO A 100 -4.57 13.26 -2.27
N SER A 101 -5.27 12.91 -3.34
CA SER A 101 -5.32 13.72 -4.57
C SER A 101 -6.29 14.90 -4.49
N ALA A 102 -7.10 14.97 -3.43
CA ALA A 102 -8.09 16.02 -3.18
C ALA A 102 -8.07 16.47 -1.71
N GLY A 103 -8.61 17.65 -1.43
CA GLY A 103 -8.63 18.25 -0.09
C GLY A 103 -7.37 19.09 0.21
N GLU A 104 -7.27 19.55 1.45
CA GLU A 104 -6.21 20.48 1.87
C GLU A 104 -4.81 19.89 1.77
N ALA A 105 -4.67 18.57 1.93
CA ALA A 105 -3.39 17.87 1.85
C ALA A 105 -2.91 17.63 0.41
N ALA A 106 -3.79 17.76 -0.58
CA ALA A 106 -3.45 17.47 -1.97
C ALA A 106 -2.37 18.39 -2.53
N LYS A 107 -2.34 19.64 -2.05
CA LYS A 107 -1.33 20.63 -2.45
C LYS A 107 0.11 20.16 -2.20
N PHE A 108 0.33 19.35 -1.15
CA PHE A 108 1.67 18.89 -0.77
C PHE A 108 2.26 17.84 -1.72
N ARG A 109 1.44 17.22 -2.59
CA ARG A 109 1.91 16.30 -3.62
C ARG A 109 2.78 16.97 -4.67
N THR A 110 2.51 18.24 -4.95
CA THR A 110 3.17 19.01 -6.03
C THR A 110 3.76 20.33 -5.54
N ALA A 111 3.64 20.65 -4.25
CA ALA A 111 4.20 21.88 -3.68
C ALA A 111 5.72 21.87 -3.80
N HIS A 112 6.31 22.93 -4.34
CA HIS A 112 7.77 23.07 -4.44
C HIS A 112 8.41 23.57 -3.14
N GLU A 113 7.61 24.16 -2.25
CA GLU A 113 8.01 24.62 -0.92
C GLU A 113 6.99 24.17 0.11
N VAL A 114 7.49 23.57 1.18
CA VAL A 114 6.69 23.11 2.31
C VAL A 114 7.48 23.38 3.58
N HIS A 115 6.92 24.23 4.45
CA HIS A 115 7.50 24.54 5.74
C HIS A 115 6.66 23.88 6.83
N CYS A 116 7.30 23.24 7.80
CA CYS A 116 6.60 22.55 8.90
C CYS A 116 6.14 23.52 10.00
N ASP A 117 5.34 24.50 9.62
CA ASP A 117 4.57 25.32 10.55
C ASP A 117 3.46 24.49 11.24
N ASN A 118 2.86 25.04 12.30
CA ASN A 118 1.88 24.27 13.10
C ASN A 118 0.70 23.71 12.28
N PRO A 119 0.08 24.48 11.35
CA PRO A 119 -0.95 23.95 10.46
C PRO A 119 -0.47 22.81 9.56
N THR A 120 0.67 22.98 8.88
CA THR A 120 1.22 21.95 7.97
C THR A 120 1.62 20.70 8.74
N LEU A 121 2.24 20.87 9.91
CA LEU A 121 2.59 19.78 10.82
C LEU A 121 1.37 18.95 11.21
N MET A 122 0.31 19.60 11.67
CA MET A 122 -0.92 18.93 12.10
C MET A 122 -1.53 18.13 10.95
N LEU A 123 -1.62 18.75 9.78
CA LEU A 123 -2.21 18.14 8.60
C LEU A 123 -1.39 16.92 8.13
N LEU A 124 -0.06 17.05 8.00
CA LEU A 124 0.80 15.92 7.62
C LEU A 124 0.78 14.80 8.66
N SER A 125 0.73 15.13 9.95
CA SER A 125 0.61 14.14 11.03
C SER A 125 -0.70 13.34 10.94
N LEU A 126 -1.81 14.01 10.60
CA LEU A 126 -3.10 13.34 10.41
C LEU A 126 -3.08 12.41 9.18
N GLU A 127 -2.49 12.85 8.08
CA GLU A 127 -2.36 12.03 6.88
C GLU A 127 -1.47 10.81 7.10
N ILE A 128 -0.34 10.94 7.80
CA ILE A 128 0.49 9.80 8.20
C ILE A 128 -0.34 8.81 9.05
N GLY A 129 -1.13 9.31 9.99
CA GLY A 129 -2.02 8.46 10.80
C GLY A 129 -3.12 7.76 9.99
N ARG A 130 -3.68 8.44 8.98
CA ARG A 130 -4.65 7.87 8.04
C ARG A 130 -4.04 6.72 7.24
N ILE A 131 -2.83 6.93 6.69
CA ILE A 131 -2.09 5.92 5.92
C ILE A 131 -1.73 4.72 6.81
N GLU A 132 -1.23 4.96 8.02
CA GLU A 132 -0.90 3.90 8.97
C GLU A 132 -2.13 3.03 9.27
N LYS A 133 -3.29 3.66 9.51
CA LYS A 133 -4.55 2.95 9.75
C LYS A 133 -5.01 2.15 8.54
N GLU A 134 -4.96 2.73 7.34
CA GLU A 134 -5.29 2.05 6.09
C GLU A 134 -4.41 0.80 5.89
N TRP A 135 -3.11 0.93 6.13
CA TRP A 135 -2.17 -0.18 6.05
C TRP A 135 -2.37 -1.25 7.13
N ALA A 136 -2.81 -0.86 8.33
CA ALA A 136 -3.17 -1.80 9.39
C ALA A 136 -4.48 -2.54 9.06
N ASP A 137 -5.46 -1.88 8.47
CA ASP A 137 -6.73 -2.48 8.05
C ASP A 137 -6.54 -3.48 6.89
N ASP A 138 -5.65 -3.17 5.95
CA ASP A 138 -5.21 -4.10 4.89
C ASP A 138 -4.55 -5.35 5.48
N ALA A 139 -3.68 -5.17 6.49
CA ALA A 139 -3.00 -6.25 7.19
C ALA A 139 -3.97 -7.17 7.94
N GLY A 140 -4.95 -6.56 8.61
CA GLY A 140 -5.98 -7.24 9.38
C GLY A 140 -7.00 -7.98 8.51
N GLY A 141 -6.93 -7.83 7.18
CA GLY A 141 -7.76 -8.51 6.19
C GLY A 141 -9.24 -8.31 6.50
N ARG A 142 -9.77 -7.09 6.27
CA ARG A 142 -11.20 -6.71 6.42
C ARG A 142 -12.08 -7.82 7.00
N ARG A 143 -12.04 -8.00 8.33
CA ARG A 143 -13.11 -8.68 9.08
C ARG A 143 -14.33 -7.74 9.12
N ARG A 144 -14.95 -7.48 7.97
CA ARG A 144 -16.35 -7.03 7.91
C ARG A 144 -17.17 -8.16 7.34
N ARG A 145 -17.58 -9.07 8.23
CA ARG A 145 -18.78 -9.88 7.98
C ARG A 145 -19.96 -8.90 7.83
N PRO A 146 -20.81 -9.03 6.81
CA PRO A 146 -22.08 -8.32 6.78
C PRO A 146 -22.96 -8.95 7.86
N ARG A 147 -23.32 -8.16 8.88
CA ARG A 147 -24.43 -8.54 9.76
C ARG A 147 -25.67 -7.80 9.26
N ARG A 148 -26.62 -8.64 8.84
CA ARG A 148 -28.00 -8.34 8.49
C ARG A 148 -28.70 -7.56 9.59
#